data_AF-A0A9W9E6B8-F1
#
_entry.id   AF-A0A9W9E6B8-F1
#
_cell.length_a   1.000
_cell.length_b   1.000
_cell.length_c   1.000
_cell.angle_alpha   90.00
_cell.angle_beta   90.00
_cell.angle_gamma   90.00
#
_symmetry.space_group_name_H-M   'P 1'
#
loop_
_entity.id
_entity.type
_entity.pdbx_description
1 polymer ?
#
loop_
_entity_poly.entity_id
_entity_poly.type
_entity_poly.pdbx_seq_one_letter_code
_entity_poly.pdbx_strand_id
1 'polypeptide(L)'
;MSNQTVQDILQYQFRNPKLLEEALRAPGTDPGTTRQNPRAHGNKGLAMIGDAVLRLAVVDDGIIDGKTTRTGASTAEALVGAVWIDSDRDFTTVHRVIHNLDIASEFLHNGNHLCGKAETAVAA
;
A
#
# COMPACT_ATOMS: atom_id res chain seq x y z
N MET A 1 10.62 -5.42 -24.13
CA MET A 1 11.22 -4.29 -23.40
C MET A 1 12.21 -4.88 -22.41
N SER A 2 13.45 -4.37 -22.30
CA SER A 2 14.36 -4.86 -21.27
C SER A 2 14.03 -4.17 -19.94
N ASN A 3 14.24 -4.87 -18.82
CA ASN A 3 14.02 -4.31 -17.48
C ASN A 3 14.83 -3.01 -17.27
N GLN A 4 16.03 -2.92 -17.84
CA GLN A 4 16.87 -1.73 -17.75
C GLN A 4 16.20 -0.50 -18.39
N THR A 5 15.64 -0.64 -19.60
CA THR A 5 14.93 0.47 -20.27
C THR A 5 13.78 1.01 -19.43
N VAL A 6 13.05 0.13 -18.73
CA VAL A 6 11.95 0.55 -17.86
C VAL A 6 12.48 1.32 -16.65
N GLN A 7 13.53 0.83 -15.99
CA GLN A 7 14.16 1.52 -14.86
C GLN A 7 14.75 2.89 -15.25
N ASP A 8 15.29 3.01 -16.47
CA ASP A 8 15.79 4.26 -17.00
C ASP A 8 14.64 5.25 -17.24
N ILE A 9 13.50 4.82 -17.81
CA ILE A 9 12.31 5.69 -17.97
C ILE A 9 11.77 6.13 -16.61
N LEU A 10 11.71 5.21 -15.64
CA LEU A 10 11.24 5.50 -14.28
C LEU A 10 12.24 6.32 -13.47
N GLN A 11 13.48 6.50 -13.97
CA GLN A 11 14.60 7.09 -13.22
C GLN A 11 14.76 6.45 -11.83
N TYR A 12 14.46 5.15 -11.73
CA TYR A 12 14.42 4.42 -10.47
C TYR A 12 14.95 3.00 -10.66
N GLN A 13 15.92 2.63 -9.82
CA GLN A 13 16.52 1.30 -9.81
C GLN A 13 15.83 0.44 -8.74
N PHE A 14 15.18 -0.64 -9.16
CA PHE A 14 14.55 -1.58 -8.23
C PHE A 14 15.64 -2.31 -7.43
N ARG A 15 15.56 -2.20 -6.10
CA ARG A 15 16.40 -3.01 -5.19
C ARG A 15 16.12 -4.51 -5.34
N ASN A 16 14.87 -4.86 -5.67
CA ASN A 16 14.45 -6.23 -5.94
C ASN A 16 13.91 -6.33 -7.39
N PRO A 17 14.70 -6.84 -8.35
CA PRO A 17 14.30 -6.90 -9.75
C PRO A 17 13.08 -7.80 -10.00
N LYS A 18 12.77 -8.74 -9.08
CA LYS A 18 11.59 -9.60 -9.18
C LYS A 18 10.27 -8.82 -9.11
N LEU A 19 10.26 -7.68 -8.42
CA LEU A 19 9.07 -6.82 -8.37
C LEU A 19 8.78 -6.17 -9.72
N LEU A 20 9.83 -5.78 -10.45
CA LEU A 20 9.69 -5.27 -11.81
C LEU A 20 9.19 -6.36 -12.76
N GLU A 21 9.75 -7.57 -12.66
CA GLU A 21 9.29 -8.73 -13.43
C GLU A 21 7.84 -9.12 -13.13
N GLU A 22 7.41 -9.03 -11.87
CA GLU A 22 6.02 -9.26 -11.47
C GLU A 22 5.09 -8.16 -12.00
N ALA A 23 5.49 -6.88 -11.90
CA ALA A 23 4.70 -5.74 -12.39
C ALA A 23 4.50 -5.76 -13.92
N LEU A 24 5.50 -6.24 -14.67
CA LEU A 24 5.44 -6.37 -16.12
C LEU A 24 4.71 -7.63 -16.60
N ARG A 25 4.37 -8.56 -15.69
CA ARG A 25 3.68 -9.81 -16.05
C ARG A 25 2.17 -9.61 -16.06
N ALA A 26 1.56 -9.86 -17.21
CA ALA A 26 0.11 -9.78 -17.34
C ALA A 26 -0.60 -10.82 -16.45
N PRO A 27 -1.80 -10.52 -15.91
CA PRO A 27 -2.58 -11.49 -15.17
C PRO A 27 -2.97 -12.68 -16.04
N GLY A 28 -2.89 -13.91 -15.50
CA GLY A 28 -3.36 -15.12 -16.18
C GLY A 28 -2.38 -15.72 -17.21
N THR A 29 -1.14 -15.22 -17.30
CA THR A 29 -0.11 -15.82 -18.17
C THR A 29 0.53 -17.07 -17.59
N ASP A 30 0.35 -17.33 -16.28
CA ASP A 30 0.90 -18.52 -15.62
C ASP A 30 -0.11 -19.68 -15.63
N PRO A 31 0.20 -20.82 -16.28
CA PRO A 31 -0.70 -21.99 -16.37
C PRO A 31 -0.96 -22.68 -15.02
N GLY A 32 -0.26 -22.27 -13.95
CA GLY A 32 -0.47 -22.73 -12.57
C GLY A 32 -1.37 -21.81 -11.71
N THR A 33 -2.08 -20.85 -12.32
CA THR A 33 -3.00 -19.98 -11.59
C THR A 33 -4.21 -20.78 -11.08
N THR A 34 -4.16 -21.18 -9.81
CA THR A 34 -5.28 -21.80 -9.11
C THR A 34 -5.82 -20.86 -8.02
N ARG A 35 -7.07 -21.07 -7.58
CA ARG A 35 -7.63 -20.37 -6.40
C ARG A 35 -6.74 -20.52 -5.16
N GLN A 36 -5.92 -21.56 -5.09
CA GLN A 36 -5.03 -21.88 -3.96
C GLN A 36 -3.63 -21.24 -4.07
N ASN A 37 -3.27 -20.58 -5.19
CA ASN A 37 -2.00 -19.87 -5.33
C ASN A 37 -2.18 -18.38 -5.69
N PRO A 38 -2.45 -17.52 -4.70
CA PRO A 38 -2.64 -16.07 -4.90
C PRO A 38 -1.43 -15.37 -5.54
N ARG A 39 -0.22 -15.94 -5.44
CA ARG A 39 1.01 -15.38 -6.03
C ARG A 39 1.13 -15.63 -7.54
N ALA A 40 0.24 -16.42 -8.13
CA ALA A 40 0.20 -16.67 -9.58
C ALA A 40 -0.57 -15.59 -10.39
N HIS A 41 -1.05 -14.51 -9.75
CA HIS A 41 -1.93 -13.53 -10.40
C HIS A 41 -1.21 -12.44 -11.22
N GLY A 42 0.07 -12.63 -11.55
CA GLY A 42 0.88 -11.63 -12.26
C GLY A 42 0.88 -10.29 -11.53
N ASN A 43 0.76 -9.18 -12.27
CA ASN A 43 0.80 -7.83 -11.72
C ASN A 43 -0.44 -7.38 -10.93
N LYS A 44 -1.47 -8.23 -10.76
CA LYS A 44 -2.76 -7.80 -10.17
C LYS A 44 -2.62 -7.26 -8.74
N GLY A 45 -1.81 -7.90 -7.90
CA GLY A 45 -1.58 -7.45 -6.52
C GLY A 45 -0.87 -6.10 -6.47
N LEU A 46 0.20 -5.94 -7.25
CA LEU A 46 0.93 -4.69 -7.36
C LEU A 46 0.06 -3.56 -7.94
N ALA A 47 -0.83 -3.87 -8.89
CA ALA A 47 -1.76 -2.91 -9.45
C ALA A 47 -2.78 -2.41 -8.41
N MET A 48 -3.27 -3.28 -7.53
CA MET A 48 -4.16 -2.87 -6.43
C MET A 48 -3.46 -1.93 -5.44
N ILE A 49 -2.20 -2.23 -5.08
CA ILE A 49 -1.40 -1.35 -4.23
C ILE A 49 -1.18 0.00 -4.94
N GLY A 50 -0.83 -0.03 -6.23
CA GLY A 50 -0.64 1.16 -7.05
C GLY A 50 -1.87 2.06 -7.12
N ASP A 51 -3.07 1.50 -7.30
CA ASP A 51 -4.33 2.27 -7.29
C ASP A 51 -4.54 3.02 -5.98
N ALA A 52 -4.33 2.36 -4.84
CA ALA A 52 -4.47 2.99 -3.53
C ALA A 52 -3.45 4.12 -3.32
N VAL A 53 -2.19 3.90 -3.71
CA VAL A 53 -1.12 4.91 -3.61
C VAL A 53 -1.39 6.10 -4.53
N LEU A 54 -1.85 5.87 -5.77
CA LEU A 54 -2.20 6.96 -6.70
C LEU A 54 -3.36 7.80 -6.17
N ARG A 55 -4.40 7.17 -5.61
CA ARG A 55 -5.52 7.89 -4.97
C ARG A 55 -5.04 8.75 -3.81
N LEU A 56 -4.16 8.20 -2.97
CA LEU A 56 -3.57 8.96 -1.86
C LEU A 56 -2.75 10.15 -2.38
N ALA A 57 -1.89 9.96 -3.38
CA ALA A 57 -1.08 11.02 -3.96
C ALA A 57 -1.94 12.17 -4.53
N VAL A 58 -3.01 11.84 -5.26
CA VAL A 58 -3.93 12.85 -5.81
C VAL A 58 -4.66 13.63 -4.71
N VAL A 59 -5.13 12.94 -3.65
CA VAL A 59 -5.79 13.59 -2.51
C VAL A 59 -4.82 14.50 -1.78
N ASP A 60 -3.60 14.02 -1.56
CA ASP A 60 -2.57 14.74 -0.83
C ASP A 60 -2.09 15.98 -1.59
N ASP A 61 -1.76 15.85 -2.88
CA ASP A 61 -1.45 17.00 -3.76
C ASP A 61 -2.62 17.99 -3.78
N GLY A 62 -3.86 17.52 -3.85
CA GLY A 62 -5.05 18.36 -3.81
C GLY A 62 -5.23 19.13 -2.49
N ILE A 63 -4.83 18.54 -1.37
CA ILE A 63 -4.82 19.19 -0.04
C ILE A 63 -3.69 20.23 0.03
N ILE A 64 -2.48 19.87 -0.40
CA ILE A 64 -1.30 20.76 -0.35
C ILE A 64 -1.44 21.94 -1.32
N ASP A 65 -1.93 21.71 -2.54
CA ASP A 65 -2.16 22.76 -3.56
C ASP A 65 -3.46 23.55 -3.33
N GLY A 66 -4.27 23.21 -2.34
CA GLY A 66 -5.56 23.88 -2.07
C GLY A 66 -6.65 23.64 -3.12
N LYS A 67 -6.48 22.64 -4.00
CA LYS A 67 -7.47 22.22 -5.02
C LYS A 67 -8.39 21.14 -4.44
N THR A 68 -9.16 21.46 -3.41
CA THR A 68 -10.01 20.45 -2.75
C THR A 68 -11.18 20.02 -3.64
N THR A 69 -11.16 18.78 -4.14
CA THR A 69 -12.40 18.08 -4.49
C THR A 69 -13.09 17.68 -3.19
N ARG A 70 -14.20 18.35 -2.87
CA ARG A 70 -15.01 18.13 -1.67
C ARG A 70 -15.62 16.72 -1.68
N THR A 71 -15.00 15.78 -1.00
CA THR A 71 -15.64 14.54 -0.55
C THR A 71 -16.05 14.72 0.91
N GLY A 72 -17.21 14.19 1.29
CA GLY A 72 -17.72 14.25 2.66
C GLY A 72 -16.82 13.43 3.58
N ALA A 73 -15.79 14.06 4.13
CA ALA A 73 -14.90 13.44 5.09
C ALA A 73 -15.53 13.48 6.48
N SER A 74 -15.55 12.34 7.15
CA SER A 74 -15.84 12.20 8.57
C SER A 74 -14.72 12.82 9.42
N THR A 75 -15.01 13.15 10.67
CA THR A 75 -14.00 13.63 11.63
C THR A 75 -12.85 12.62 11.80
N ALA A 76 -13.15 11.32 11.71
CA ALA A 76 -12.18 10.24 11.74
C ALA A 76 -11.17 10.33 10.58
N GLU A 77 -11.65 10.48 9.35
CA GLU A 77 -10.79 10.62 8.17
C GLU A 77 -9.95 11.89 8.22
N ALA A 78 -10.52 12.99 8.72
CA ALA A 78 -9.79 14.25 8.91
C ALA A 78 -8.64 14.11 9.92
N LEU A 79 -8.87 13.40 11.04
CA LEU A 79 -7.82 13.13 12.04
C LEU A 79 -6.71 12.24 11.47
N VAL A 80 -7.07 11.20 10.73
CA VAL A 80 -6.09 10.32 10.07
C VAL A 80 -5.27 11.12 9.04
N GLY A 81 -5.91 11.97 8.24
CA GLY A 81 -5.22 12.85 7.29
C GLY A 81 -4.29 13.86 7.97
N ALA A 82 -4.70 14.43 9.11
CA ALA A 82 -3.85 15.32 9.89
C ALA A 82 -2.58 14.62 10.40
N VAL A 83 -2.71 13.40 10.94
CA VAL A 83 -1.57 12.59 11.40
C VAL A 83 -0.66 12.21 10.23
N TRP A 84 -1.22 11.89 9.06
CA TRP A 84 -0.44 11.58 7.86
C TRP A 84 0.49 12.74 7.48
N ILE A 85 -0.01 13.97 7.47
CA ILE A 85 0.79 15.17 7.15
C ILE A 85 1.79 15.48 8.28
N ASP A 86 1.36 15.45 9.54
CA ASP A 86 2.20 15.78 10.72
C ASP A 86 3.38 14.80 10.90
N SER A 87 3.20 13.54 10.53
CA SER A 87 4.21 12.49 10.64
C SER A 87 5.15 12.38 9.45
N ASP A 88 5.19 13.39 8.57
CA ASP A 88 5.98 13.37 7.33
C ASP A 88 5.71 12.11 6.49
N ARG A 89 4.42 11.75 6.36
CA ARG A 89 3.95 10.60 5.56
C ARG A 89 4.43 9.25 6.08
N ASP A 90 4.62 9.12 7.39
CA ASP A 90 4.96 7.85 8.04
C ASP A 90 3.73 6.94 8.24
N PHE A 91 3.64 5.93 7.39
CA PHE A 91 2.57 4.94 7.45
C PHE A 91 2.55 4.14 8.77
N THR A 92 3.69 3.98 9.45
CA THR A 92 3.76 3.26 10.74
C THR A 92 2.99 4.01 11.83
N THR A 93 3.17 5.32 11.88
CA THR A 93 2.48 6.20 12.80
C THR A 93 0.98 6.26 12.51
N VAL A 94 0.58 6.38 11.24
CA VAL A 94 -0.83 6.35 10.83
C VAL A 94 -1.50 5.02 11.16
N HIS A 95 -0.84 3.89 10.87
CA HIS A 95 -1.37 2.56 11.16
C HIS A 95 -1.62 2.37 12.67
N ARG A 96 -0.72 2.86 13.51
CA ARG A 96 -0.89 2.85 14.98
C ARG A 96 -2.11 3.68 15.41
N VAL A 97 -2.30 4.87 14.83
CA VAL A 97 -3.46 5.74 15.15
C VAL A 97 -4.78 5.09 14.72
N ILE A 98 -4.83 4.50 13.53
CA ILE A 98 -6.01 3.78 13.03
C ILE A 98 -6.37 2.61 13.96
N HIS A 99 -5.37 1.84 14.40
CA HIS A 99 -5.57 0.74 15.34
C HIS A 99 -6.07 1.22 16.71
N ASN A 100 -5.55 2.35 17.21
CA ASN A 100 -5.94 2.91 18.50
C ASN A 100 -7.33 3.59 18.49
N LEU A 101 -7.77 4.08 17.34
CA LEU A 101 -9.07 4.73 17.18
C LEU A 101 -10.23 3.73 16.99
N ASP A 102 -9.94 2.43 16.86
CA ASP A 102 -10.92 1.35 16.59
C ASP A 102 -11.83 1.59 15.37
N ILE A 103 -11.49 2.57 14.52
CA ILE A 103 -12.18 2.87 13.24
C ILE A 103 -12.03 1.69 12.27
N ALA A 104 -11.08 0.79 12.53
CA ALA A 104 -10.67 -0.25 11.60
C ALA A 104 -11.23 -1.65 11.90
N SER A 105 -12.01 -1.88 12.96
CA SER A 105 -12.60 -3.22 13.16
C SER A 105 -13.59 -3.59 12.05
N GLU A 106 -14.25 -2.60 11.42
CA GLU A 106 -15.18 -2.82 10.31
C GLU A 106 -14.48 -2.93 8.94
N PHE A 107 -13.32 -2.31 8.76
CA PHE A 107 -12.52 -2.38 7.52
C PHE A 107 -11.44 -3.47 7.51
N LEU A 108 -10.98 -3.94 8.68
CA LEU A 108 -9.95 -4.99 8.83
C LEU A 108 -10.53 -6.39 9.08
N HIS A 109 -11.77 -6.66 8.64
CA HIS A 109 -12.36 -8.00 8.67
C HIS A 109 -11.76 -9.00 7.65
N ASN A 110 -10.45 -8.95 7.44
CA ASN A 110 -9.68 -10.07 6.91
C ASN A 110 -8.37 -10.15 7.70
N GLY A 111 -8.46 -10.77 8.88
CA GLY A 111 -7.39 -10.96 9.85
C GLY A 111 -6.28 -11.88 9.36
N ASN A 112 -5.44 -11.42 8.44
CA ASN A 112 -4.21 -12.11 8.05
C ASN A 112 -3.10 -11.19 7.52
N HIS A 113 -2.95 -9.98 8.08
CA HIS A 113 -1.75 -9.18 7.81
C HIS A 113 -0.77 -9.25 8.98
N LEU A 114 0.34 -9.91 8.70
CA LEU A 114 1.44 -10.23 9.59
C LEU A 114 2.17 -8.95 10.02
N CYS A 115 1.87 -8.44 11.21
CA CYS A 115 2.89 -7.77 12.02
C CYS A 115 3.50 -8.85 12.92
N GLY A 116 4.75 -9.24 12.62
CA GLY A 116 5.46 -10.29 13.32
C GLY A 116 5.44 -10.05 14.82
N LYS A 117 4.93 -11.04 15.56
CA LYS A 117 5.20 -11.16 16.99
C LYS A 117 6.72 -11.25 17.15
N ALA A 118 7.36 -10.16 17.55
CA ALA A 118 8.69 -10.24 18.11
C ALA A 118 8.57 -11.07 19.40
N GLU A 119 9.10 -12.29 19.35
CA GLU A 119 9.37 -13.13 20.50
C GLU A 119 10.07 -12.29 21.59
N THR A 120 9.38 -12.08 22.71
CA THR A 120 10.04 -11.72 23.96
C THR A 120 10.18 -13.02 24.75
N ALA A 121 11.20 -13.81 24.40
CA ALA A 121 11.72 -14.84 25.29
C ALA A 121 12.74 -14.17 26.22
N VAL A 122 12.28 -13.67 27.36
CA VAL A 122 13.16 -13.44 28.51
C VAL A 122 13.25 -14.76 29.26
N ALA A 123 14.42 -15.40 29.12
CA ALA A 123 14.86 -16.45 30.01
C ALA A 123 15.28 -15.82 31.35
N ALA A 124 14.61 -16.21 32.42
CA ALA A 124 15.14 -16.23 33.79
C ALA A 124 14.44 -17.36 34.54
#